data_AF-A0A2T0A940-F1
#
_entry.id   AF-A0A2T0A940-F1
#
_cell.length_a   1.000
_cell.length_b   1.000
_cell.length_c   1.000
_cell.angle_alpha   90.00
_cell.angle_beta   90.00
_cell.angle_gamma   90.00
#
_symmetry.space_group_name_H-M   'P 1'
#
loop_
_entity.id
_entity.type
_entity.pdbx_description
1 polymer ?
#
loop_
_entity_poly.entity_id
_entity_poly.type
_entity_poly.pdbx_seq_one_letter_code
_entity_poly.pdbx_strand_id
1 'polypeptide(L)'
;MNLGDVVVVRARTAIAPGDEICISYVPSASSQTVADNILLQRAMTACGCVMCEEMIKSGSDQITLRHKLLDDNIPKYSKIIYKEGAAGLKSRRNNKPALAKLVKRIGATYPKDGISFRPDLVMLYLIMSEYCDTTTGAGAAESAAWSRKALVASGATFVDNEVGEITPTAAPISQIGNMMVLLLRNASMYVWDGGVLGHEGFAWLRPAREMSRILYGDTVASFAERFASRLVLYGLDKAVRRWTKEEEGESG
;
A
#
# COMPACT_ATOMS: atom_id res chain seq x y z
N MET A 1 11.85 -29.76 -6.65
CA MET A 1 10.41 -29.79 -6.34
C MET A 1 9.77 -28.69 -7.18
N ASN A 2 8.94 -29.05 -8.17
CA ASN A 2 8.35 -28.05 -9.06
C ASN A 2 7.30 -27.24 -8.27
N LEU A 3 7.52 -25.94 -8.15
CA LEU A 3 6.67 -24.97 -7.43
C LEU A 3 5.25 -24.81 -8.02
N GLY A 4 4.88 -25.57 -9.06
CA GLY A 4 3.60 -25.44 -9.77
C GLY A 4 2.38 -26.04 -9.05
N ASP A 5 2.60 -26.98 -8.12
CA ASP A 5 1.50 -27.78 -7.53
C ASP A 5 1.23 -27.46 -6.04
N VAL A 6 1.87 -26.42 -5.48
CA VAL A 6 1.76 -26.09 -4.05
C VAL A 6 1.00 -24.79 -3.85
N VAL A 7 -0.16 -24.88 -3.18
CA VAL A 7 -0.90 -23.71 -2.69
C VAL A 7 -0.45 -23.41 -1.26
N VAL A 8 0.09 -22.21 -1.05
CA VAL A 8 0.48 -21.74 0.29
C VAL A 8 -0.56 -20.76 0.80
N VAL A 9 -1.17 -21.08 1.94
CA VAL A 9 -2.08 -20.18 2.66
C VAL A 9 -1.35 -19.56 3.84
N ARG A 10 -1.43 -18.25 3.99
CA ARG A 10 -0.78 -17.51 5.08
C ARG A 10 -1.76 -16.57 5.77
N ALA A 11 -1.67 -16.51 7.09
CA ALA A 11 -2.37 -15.50 7.88
C ALA A 11 -1.79 -14.11 7.57
N ARG A 12 -2.66 -13.16 7.24
CA ARG A 12 -2.27 -11.75 6.99
C ARG A 12 -2.37 -10.87 8.23
N THR A 13 -2.91 -11.41 9.32
CA THR A 13 -3.13 -10.76 10.60
C THR A 13 -3.07 -11.84 11.68
N ALA A 14 -3.00 -11.45 12.95
CA ALA A 14 -3.16 -12.40 14.05
C ALA A 14 -4.55 -13.07 14.01
N ILE A 15 -4.60 -14.36 14.34
CA ILE A 15 -5.80 -15.20 14.38
C ILE A 15 -5.81 -15.89 15.74
N ALA A 16 -6.86 -15.68 16.54
CA ALA A 16 -7.00 -16.29 17.86
C ALA A 16 -7.57 -17.72 17.77
N PRO A 17 -7.36 -18.58 18.78
CA PRO A 17 -8.00 -19.89 18.84
C PRO A 17 -9.53 -19.76 18.78
N GLY A 18 -10.16 -20.43 17.81
CA GLY A 18 -11.60 -20.39 17.58
C GLY A 18 -12.06 -19.38 16.52
N ASP A 19 -11.18 -18.51 16.04
CA ASP A 19 -11.49 -17.62 14.92
C ASP A 19 -11.64 -18.40 13.61
N GLU A 20 -12.60 -17.99 12.78
CA GLU A 20 -12.77 -18.53 11.43
C GLU A 20 -11.66 -18.01 10.50
N ILE A 21 -11.09 -18.91 9.68
CA ILE A 21 -10.10 -18.55 8.68
C ILE A 21 -10.81 -18.19 7.36
N CYS A 22 -10.76 -16.91 7.00
CA CYS A 22 -11.40 -16.40 5.79
C CYS A 22 -10.39 -16.12 4.67
N ILE A 23 -10.73 -16.53 3.44
CA ILE A 23 -9.99 -16.18 2.22
C ILE A 23 -10.90 -15.43 1.25
N SER A 24 -10.39 -14.36 0.62
CA SER A 24 -11.17 -13.63 -0.38
C SER A 24 -11.08 -14.33 -1.73
N TYR A 25 -12.24 -14.75 -2.26
CA TYR A 25 -12.36 -15.25 -3.63
C TYR A 25 -12.44 -14.12 -4.66
N VAL A 26 -12.79 -12.91 -4.23
CA VAL A 26 -12.92 -11.73 -5.07
C VAL A 26 -11.61 -10.94 -5.04
N PRO A 27 -11.00 -10.62 -6.20
CA PRO A 27 -9.89 -9.69 -6.24
C PRO A 27 -10.29 -8.35 -5.62
N SER A 28 -9.46 -7.83 -4.73
CA SER A 28 -9.75 -6.63 -3.93
C SER A 28 -10.00 -5.33 -4.72
N ALA A 29 -9.69 -5.33 -6.02
CA ALA A 29 -9.87 -4.20 -6.93
C ALA A 29 -10.91 -4.48 -8.02
N SER A 30 -11.70 -5.55 -7.87
CA SER A 30 -12.79 -5.88 -8.78
C SER A 30 -13.92 -4.86 -8.68
N SER A 31 -14.57 -4.57 -9.82
CA SER A 31 -15.84 -3.85 -9.82
C SER A 31 -16.92 -4.67 -9.10
N GLN A 32 -17.98 -4.01 -8.65
CA GLN A 32 -19.13 -4.69 -8.02
C GLN A 32 -19.69 -5.80 -8.91
N THR A 33 -19.82 -5.54 -10.22
CA THR A 33 -20.29 -6.56 -11.18
C THR A 33 -19.37 -7.78 -11.23
N VAL A 34 -18.05 -7.58 -11.21
CA VAL A 34 -17.08 -8.69 -11.19
C VAL A 34 -17.16 -9.45 -9.85
N ALA A 35 -17.29 -8.73 -8.74
CA ALA A 35 -17.47 -9.33 -7.42
C ALA A 35 -18.75 -10.18 -7.36
N ASP A 36 -19.90 -9.64 -7.78
CA ASP A 36 -21.19 -10.32 -7.80
C ASP A 36 -21.16 -11.56 -8.70
N ASN A 37 -20.55 -11.45 -9.89
CA ASN A 37 -20.39 -12.60 -10.79
C ASN A 37 -19.54 -13.71 -10.16
N ILE A 38 -18.45 -13.37 -9.47
CA ILE A 38 -17.61 -14.35 -8.77
C ILE A 38 -18.39 -15.01 -7.63
N LEU A 39 -19.14 -14.23 -6.84
CA LEU A 39 -19.93 -14.75 -5.73
C LEU A 39 -21.05 -15.68 -6.21
N LEU A 40 -21.77 -15.29 -7.27
CA LEU A 40 -22.81 -16.11 -7.91
C LEU A 40 -22.24 -17.43 -8.43
N GLN A 41 -21.07 -17.40 -9.10
CA GLN A 41 -20.38 -18.62 -9.56
C GLN A 41 -19.99 -19.57 -8.40
N ARG A 42 -19.88 -19.05 -7.18
CA ARG A 42 -19.57 -19.81 -5.97
C ARG A 42 -20.81 -20.20 -5.17
N ALA A 43 -22.01 -20.04 -5.73
CA ALA A 43 -23.30 -20.23 -5.06
C ALA A 43 -23.44 -19.39 -3.77
N MET A 44 -22.69 -18.28 -3.67
CA MET A 44 -22.84 -17.30 -2.60
C MET A 44 -23.86 -16.26 -3.05
N THR A 45 -24.99 -16.20 -2.37
CA THR A 45 -26.07 -15.25 -2.69
C THR A 45 -25.83 -13.87 -2.08
N ALA A 46 -25.03 -13.79 -1.01
CA ALA A 46 -24.57 -12.55 -0.40
C ALA A 46 -23.28 -12.79 0.41
N CYS A 47 -22.49 -11.75 0.60
CA CYS A 47 -21.35 -11.75 1.53
C CYS A 47 -21.69 -10.87 2.74
N GLY A 48 -21.65 -11.45 3.94
CA GLY A 48 -21.94 -10.76 5.21
C GLY A 48 -20.71 -10.11 5.85
N CYS A 49 -19.61 -9.91 5.09
CA CYS A 49 -18.44 -9.27 5.67
C CYS A 49 -18.71 -7.78 5.94
N VAL A 50 -18.01 -7.22 6.91
CA VAL A 50 -18.12 -5.80 7.30
C VAL A 50 -18.00 -4.84 6.10
N MET A 51 -17.24 -5.20 5.07
CA MET A 51 -17.09 -4.36 3.87
C MET A 51 -18.38 -4.33 3.03
N CYS A 52 -18.98 -5.50 2.80
CA CYS A 52 -20.23 -5.61 2.07
C CYS A 52 -21.37 -4.92 2.84
N GLU A 53 -21.41 -5.06 4.17
CA GLU A 53 -22.36 -4.33 5.02
C GLU A 53 -22.19 -2.80 4.89
N GLU A 54 -20.96 -2.29 4.83
CA GLU A 54 -20.73 -0.86 4.63
C GLU A 54 -21.10 -0.35 3.25
N MET A 55 -20.88 -1.16 2.22
CA MET A 55 -21.32 -0.82 0.88
C MET A 55 -22.85 -0.73 0.83
N ILE A 56 -23.56 -1.66 1.47
CA ILE A 56 -25.01 -1.59 1.63
C ILE A 56 -25.43 -0.28 2.35
N LYS A 57 -24.76 0.08 3.45
CA LYS A 57 -25.03 1.32 4.20
C LYS A 57 -24.72 2.60 3.42
N SER A 58 -23.80 2.55 2.46
CA SER A 58 -23.43 3.73 1.65
C SER A 58 -24.58 4.17 0.72
N GLY A 59 -25.46 3.24 0.32
CA GLY A 59 -26.49 3.48 -0.69
C GLY A 59 -25.93 3.50 -2.12
N SER A 60 -26.74 3.04 -3.07
CA SER A 60 -26.34 2.88 -4.49
C SER A 60 -25.84 4.17 -5.13
N ASP A 61 -26.43 5.31 -4.78
CA ASP A 61 -26.12 6.61 -5.37
C ASP A 61 -24.73 7.10 -4.97
N GLN A 62 -24.32 6.88 -3.72
CA GLN A 62 -22.99 7.26 -3.24
C GLN A 62 -21.91 6.38 -3.87
N ILE A 63 -22.17 5.08 -4.01
CA ILE A 63 -21.27 4.15 -4.69
C ILE A 63 -21.11 4.55 -6.16
N THR A 64 -22.22 4.84 -6.84
CA THR A 64 -22.21 5.27 -8.25
C THR A 64 -21.44 6.57 -8.43
N LEU A 65 -21.67 7.55 -7.56
CA LEU A 65 -20.92 8.81 -7.56
C LEU A 65 -19.42 8.58 -7.32
N ARG A 66 -19.07 7.70 -6.38
CA ARG A 66 -17.67 7.35 -6.08
C ARG A 66 -16.95 6.79 -7.29
N HIS A 67 -17.51 5.77 -7.94
CA HIS A 67 -16.91 5.15 -9.12
C HIS A 67 -16.79 6.14 -10.27
N LYS A 68 -17.84 6.94 -10.55
CA LYS A 68 -17.78 7.99 -11.57
C LYS A 68 -16.64 8.98 -11.32
N LEU A 69 -16.48 9.44 -10.07
CA LEU A 69 -15.39 10.36 -9.71
C LEU A 69 -14.01 9.74 -9.92
N LEU A 70 -13.85 8.44 -9.68
CA LEU A 70 -12.59 7.73 -9.88
C LEU A 70 -12.29 7.56 -11.36
N ASP A 71 -13.26 7.07 -12.14
CA ASP A 71 -13.11 6.81 -13.58
C ASP A 71 -12.77 8.09 -14.36
N ASP A 72 -13.46 9.19 -14.03
CA ASP A 72 -13.25 10.49 -14.68
C ASP A 72 -11.86 11.10 -14.37
N ASN A 73 -11.21 10.70 -13.27
CA ASN A 73 -10.06 11.44 -12.74
C ASN A 73 -8.76 10.64 -12.57
N ILE A 74 -8.80 9.36 -12.21
CA ILE A 74 -7.59 8.55 -12.00
C ILE A 74 -6.67 8.58 -13.23
N PRO A 75 -7.15 8.37 -14.48
CA PRO A 75 -6.29 8.40 -15.65
C PRO A 75 -5.60 9.76 -15.85
N LYS A 76 -6.30 10.86 -15.57
CA LYS A 76 -5.78 12.22 -15.68
C LYS A 76 -4.63 12.47 -14.71
N TYR A 77 -4.82 12.13 -13.44
CA TYR A 77 -3.81 12.39 -12.41
C TYR A 77 -2.63 11.41 -12.46
N SER A 78 -2.87 10.16 -12.84
CA SER A 78 -1.80 9.16 -12.98
C SER A 78 -0.80 9.54 -14.09
N LYS A 79 -1.28 10.09 -15.22
CA LYS A 79 -0.43 10.52 -16.33
C LYS A 79 0.57 11.63 -15.97
N ILE A 80 0.29 12.42 -14.93
CA ILE A 80 1.14 13.54 -14.51
C ILE A 80 2.40 13.04 -13.78
N ILE A 81 2.34 11.86 -13.14
CA ILE A 81 3.48 11.28 -12.42
C ILE A 81 4.66 11.03 -13.37
N TYR A 82 4.38 10.55 -14.58
CA TYR A 82 5.39 10.24 -15.60
C TYR A 82 6.06 11.46 -16.23
N LYS A 83 5.66 12.68 -15.85
CA LYS A 83 6.36 13.90 -16.31
C LYS A 83 7.60 14.11 -15.43
N GLU A 84 8.76 14.12 -16.07
CA GLU A 84 10.05 14.27 -15.39
C GLU A 84 10.51 15.74 -15.31
N GLY A 85 11.54 15.97 -14.50
CA GLY A 85 12.21 17.27 -14.34
C GLY A 85 11.33 18.39 -13.77
N ALA A 86 11.79 19.63 -13.96
CA ALA A 86 11.14 20.83 -13.42
C ALA A 86 9.70 21.03 -13.95
N ALA A 87 9.44 20.65 -15.20
CA ALA A 87 8.10 20.70 -15.79
C ALA A 87 7.14 19.72 -15.11
N GLY A 88 7.61 18.50 -14.80
CA GLY A 88 6.88 17.52 -14.01
C GLY A 88 6.56 18.03 -12.61
N LEU A 89 7.56 18.54 -11.89
CA LEU A 89 7.39 19.08 -10.54
C LEU A 89 6.37 20.25 -10.52
N LYS A 90 6.49 21.18 -11.47
CA LYS A 90 5.52 22.28 -11.63
C LYS A 90 4.11 21.76 -11.90
N SER A 91 3.97 20.75 -12.76
CA SER A 91 2.67 20.14 -13.07
C SER A 91 2.04 19.47 -11.85
N ARG A 92 2.81 18.70 -11.08
CA ARG A 92 2.37 18.07 -9.82
C ARG A 92 1.93 19.11 -8.80
N ARG A 93 2.76 20.14 -8.56
CA ARG A 93 2.43 21.25 -7.64
C ARG A 93 1.13 21.96 -8.00
N ASN A 94 0.92 22.26 -9.29
CA ASN A 94 -0.28 22.95 -9.75
C ASN A 94 -1.55 22.09 -9.65
N ASN A 95 -1.43 20.76 -9.79
CA ASN A 95 -2.58 19.85 -9.77
C ASN A 95 -2.90 19.31 -8.37
N LYS A 96 -1.95 19.36 -7.43
CA LYS A 96 -2.10 18.85 -6.06
C LYS A 96 -3.33 19.41 -5.32
N PRO A 97 -3.65 20.72 -5.37
CA PRO A 97 -4.85 21.23 -4.69
C PRO A 97 -6.16 20.67 -5.26
N ALA A 98 -6.23 20.47 -6.58
CA ALA A 98 -7.41 19.88 -7.22
C ALA A 98 -7.55 18.41 -6.87
N LEU A 99 -6.44 17.66 -6.84
CA LEU A 99 -6.42 16.27 -6.39
C LEU A 99 -6.84 16.14 -4.92
N ALA A 100 -6.36 17.00 -4.03
CA ALA A 100 -6.77 17.01 -2.63
C ALA A 100 -8.27 17.27 -2.45
N LYS A 101 -8.86 18.18 -3.25
CA LYS A 101 -10.31 18.40 -3.28
C LYS A 101 -11.07 17.16 -3.76
N LEU A 102 -10.57 16.48 -4.79
CA LEU A 102 -11.16 15.24 -5.29
C LEU A 102 -11.13 14.13 -4.22
N VAL A 103 -9.98 13.94 -3.57
CA VAL A 103 -9.81 12.98 -2.44
C VAL A 103 -10.85 13.26 -1.35
N LYS A 104 -11.05 14.53 -0.97
CA LYS A 104 -12.06 14.90 0.03
C LYS A 104 -13.48 14.59 -0.46
N ARG A 105 -13.78 14.86 -1.74
CA ARG A 105 -15.11 14.61 -2.33
C ARG A 105 -15.43 13.12 -2.39
N ILE A 106 -14.46 12.28 -2.74
CA ILE A 106 -14.59 10.82 -2.74
C ILE A 106 -14.69 10.31 -1.31
N GLY A 107 -13.88 10.82 -0.38
CA GLY A 107 -13.99 10.53 1.05
C GLY A 107 -15.38 10.80 1.63
N ALA A 108 -16.05 11.86 1.17
CA ALA A 108 -17.41 12.20 1.59
C ALA A 108 -18.51 11.25 1.08
N THR A 109 -18.17 10.33 0.15
CA THR A 109 -19.10 9.27 -0.31
C THR A 109 -19.07 8.03 0.58
N TYR A 110 -18.18 7.99 1.58
CA TYR A 110 -18.14 6.91 2.57
C TYR A 110 -18.96 7.26 3.82
N PRO A 111 -19.49 6.26 4.54
CA PRO A 111 -20.09 6.46 5.85
C PRO A 111 -19.10 7.11 6.83
N LYS A 112 -19.58 8.03 7.67
CA LYS A 112 -18.75 8.77 8.64
C LYS A 112 -18.09 7.86 9.68
N ASP A 113 -18.80 6.84 10.14
CA ASP A 113 -18.36 5.91 11.19
C ASP A 113 -17.93 4.55 10.63
N GLY A 114 -17.54 4.50 9.36
CA GLY A 114 -17.13 3.25 8.72
C GLY A 114 -15.64 2.90 8.92
N ILE A 115 -15.29 1.66 8.59
CA ILE A 115 -13.97 1.05 8.70
C ILE A 115 -12.91 1.83 7.92
N SER A 116 -11.66 1.70 8.36
CA SER A 116 -10.53 2.37 7.71
C SER A 116 -10.15 1.80 6.34
N PHE A 117 -10.63 0.60 6.00
CA PHE A 117 -10.43 0.01 4.69
C PHE A 117 -11.24 0.74 3.61
N ARG A 118 -10.53 1.32 2.63
CA ARG A 118 -11.05 2.24 1.61
C ARG A 118 -10.29 2.00 0.29
N PRO A 119 -10.45 0.82 -0.35
CA PRO A 119 -9.62 0.40 -1.48
C PRO A 119 -9.64 1.38 -2.65
N ASP A 120 -10.76 2.08 -2.84
CA ASP A 120 -10.92 3.06 -3.91
C ASP A 120 -10.04 4.32 -3.72
N LEU A 121 -9.66 4.63 -2.48
CA LEU A 121 -8.80 5.78 -2.17
C LEU A 121 -7.30 5.47 -2.29
N VAL A 122 -6.92 4.19 -2.36
CA VAL A 122 -5.50 3.76 -2.36
C VAL A 122 -4.72 4.43 -3.49
N MET A 123 -5.22 4.36 -4.73
CA MET A 123 -4.53 4.98 -5.88
C MET A 123 -4.40 6.49 -5.74
N LEU A 124 -5.42 7.17 -5.21
CA LEU A 124 -5.37 8.62 -5.06
C LEU A 124 -4.38 9.04 -3.97
N TYR A 125 -4.28 8.28 -2.88
CA TYR A 125 -3.28 8.51 -1.85
C TYR A 125 -1.86 8.24 -2.35
N LEU A 126 -1.66 7.20 -3.17
CA LEU A 126 -0.39 6.96 -3.87
C LEU A 126 0.00 8.14 -4.76
N ILE A 127 -0.93 8.62 -5.61
CA ILE A 127 -0.67 9.77 -6.48
C ILE A 127 -0.39 11.04 -5.66
N MET A 128 -1.10 11.27 -4.56
CA MET A 128 -0.83 12.39 -3.66
C MET A 128 0.58 12.34 -3.04
N SER A 129 1.03 11.15 -2.64
CA SER A 129 2.41 10.94 -2.17
C SER A 129 3.43 11.26 -3.28
N GLU A 130 3.17 10.83 -4.52
CA GLU A 130 4.02 11.14 -5.69
C GLU A 130 4.02 12.63 -6.08
N TYR A 131 3.01 13.38 -5.68
CA TYR A 131 2.92 14.82 -5.92
C TYR A 131 3.70 15.67 -4.93
N CYS A 132 4.22 15.07 -3.86
CA CYS A 132 5.01 15.77 -2.86
C CYS A 132 6.44 16.00 -3.35
N ASP A 133 7.03 17.12 -2.97
CA ASP A 133 8.42 17.44 -3.29
C ASP A 133 9.36 16.81 -2.25
N THR A 134 9.74 15.56 -2.50
CA THR A 134 10.55 14.75 -1.58
C THR A 134 12.00 15.19 -1.50
N THR A 135 12.42 16.20 -2.28
CA THR A 135 13.76 16.82 -2.13
C THR A 135 13.86 17.71 -0.89
N THR A 136 12.71 18.04 -0.28
CA THR A 136 12.62 18.82 0.95
C THR A 136 12.18 17.92 2.10
N GLY A 137 12.67 18.18 3.32
CA GLY A 137 12.25 17.42 4.50
C GLY A 137 10.74 17.50 4.76
N ALA A 138 10.13 18.68 4.56
CA ALA A 138 8.68 18.86 4.70
C ALA A 138 7.88 18.07 3.65
N GLY A 139 8.33 18.07 2.39
CA GLY A 139 7.66 17.31 1.34
C GLY A 139 7.85 15.80 1.47
N ALA A 140 9.00 15.34 1.97
CA ALA A 140 9.21 13.93 2.34
C ALA A 140 8.25 13.49 3.47
N ALA A 141 8.13 14.29 4.53
CA ALA A 141 7.19 14.03 5.62
C ALA A 141 5.72 14.01 5.13
N GLU A 142 5.34 14.93 4.24
CA GLU A 142 4.00 14.94 3.64
C GLU A 142 3.76 13.70 2.76
N SER A 143 4.74 13.31 1.96
CA SER A 143 4.70 12.09 1.13
C SER A 143 4.49 10.83 1.99
N ALA A 144 5.22 10.73 3.09
CA ALA A 144 5.11 9.68 4.09
C ALA A 144 3.68 9.62 4.69
N ALA A 145 3.11 10.77 5.06
CA ALA A 145 1.76 10.83 5.61
C ALA A 145 0.68 10.35 4.61
N TRP A 146 0.79 10.72 3.34
CA TRP A 146 -0.10 10.21 2.28
C TRP A 146 0.10 8.70 2.05
N SER A 147 1.34 8.23 2.11
CA SER A 147 1.64 6.81 1.97
C SER A 147 1.03 5.97 3.08
N ARG A 148 1.08 6.45 4.33
CA ARG A 148 0.43 5.80 5.47
C ARG A 148 -1.08 5.70 5.27
N LYS A 149 -1.73 6.75 4.72
CA LYS A 149 -3.14 6.70 4.35
C LYS A 149 -3.42 5.65 3.27
N ALA A 150 -2.54 5.49 2.28
CA ALA A 150 -2.67 4.45 1.26
C ALA A 150 -2.59 3.04 1.87
N LEU A 151 -1.63 2.82 2.77
CA LEU A 151 -1.47 1.54 3.47
C LEU A 151 -2.70 1.19 4.30
N VAL A 152 -3.19 2.13 5.12
CA VAL A 152 -4.41 1.93 5.92
C VAL A 152 -5.64 1.69 5.04
N ALA A 153 -5.81 2.49 3.98
CA ALA A 153 -6.90 2.33 3.02
C ALA A 153 -6.86 0.97 2.29
N SER A 154 -5.68 0.38 2.14
CA SER A 154 -5.49 -0.96 1.58
C SER A 154 -5.70 -2.11 2.58
N GLY A 155 -5.93 -1.78 3.85
CA GLY A 155 -6.23 -2.75 4.92
C GLY A 155 -5.04 -3.12 5.80
N ALA A 156 -3.89 -2.48 5.61
CA ALA A 156 -2.76 -2.67 6.49
C ALA A 156 -2.98 -1.97 7.85
N THR A 157 -2.50 -2.58 8.93
CA THR A 157 -2.50 -2.00 10.27
C THR A 157 -1.08 -1.92 10.81
N PHE A 158 -0.81 -0.93 11.65
CA PHE A 158 0.51 -0.66 12.21
C PHE A 158 0.39 -0.29 13.68
N VAL A 159 1.42 -0.65 14.45
CA VAL A 159 1.69 -0.08 15.76
C VAL A 159 2.87 0.87 15.60
N ASP A 160 2.70 2.11 16.09
CA ASP A 160 3.80 3.05 16.22
C ASP A 160 4.61 2.68 17.48
N ASN A 161 5.93 2.60 17.36
CA ASN A 161 6.79 2.49 18.54
C ASN A 161 7.14 3.89 19.09
N GLU A 162 7.72 3.94 20.30
CA GLU A 162 8.09 5.18 20.99
C GLU A 162 9.07 6.07 20.20
N VAL A 163 9.78 5.48 19.22
CA VAL A 163 10.76 6.16 18.35
C VAL A 163 10.14 6.59 17.01
N GLY A 164 8.83 6.40 16.83
CA GLY A 164 8.10 6.78 15.62
C GLY A 164 8.29 5.85 14.42
N GLU A 165 8.87 4.66 14.62
CA GLU A 165 8.88 3.61 13.60
C GLU A 165 7.54 2.88 13.58
N ILE A 166 7.10 2.48 12.39
CA ILE A 166 5.86 1.70 12.21
C ILE A 166 6.19 0.21 12.13
N THR A 167 5.47 -0.61 12.91
CA THR A 167 5.54 -2.08 12.80
C THR A 167 4.22 -2.61 12.24
N PRO A 168 4.21 -3.27 11.07
CA PRO A 168 2.99 -3.82 10.51
C PRO A 168 2.44 -4.96 11.38
N THR A 169 1.16 -4.88 11.73
CA THR A 169 0.42 -5.92 12.46
C THR A 169 -0.55 -6.68 11.58
N ALA A 170 -0.97 -6.08 10.47
CA ALA A 170 -1.70 -6.75 9.41
C ALA A 170 -1.20 -6.28 8.04
N ALA A 171 -1.10 -7.22 7.11
CA ALA A 171 -0.73 -6.96 5.74
C ALA A 171 -1.92 -6.45 4.91
N PRO A 172 -1.67 -5.67 3.84
CA PRO A 172 -2.73 -5.13 3.01
C PRO A 172 -3.61 -6.23 2.40
N ILE A 173 -4.91 -5.96 2.35
CA ILE A 173 -5.91 -6.81 1.71
C ILE A 173 -5.93 -6.51 0.22
N SER A 174 -5.76 -5.23 -0.15
CA SER A 174 -5.79 -4.74 -1.53
C SER A 174 -4.47 -4.17 -2.02
N GLN A 175 -4.24 -4.22 -3.34
CA GLN A 175 -3.08 -3.62 -4.00
C GLN A 175 -1.72 -3.93 -3.38
N ILE A 176 -1.53 -5.18 -2.95
CA ILE A 176 -0.36 -5.68 -2.21
C ILE A 176 0.96 -5.23 -2.86
N GLY A 177 1.10 -5.43 -4.17
CA GLY A 177 2.32 -5.06 -4.89
C GLY A 177 2.61 -3.55 -4.84
N ASN A 178 1.58 -2.70 -4.94
CA ASN A 178 1.76 -1.25 -4.86
C ASN A 178 2.17 -0.82 -3.44
N MET A 179 1.64 -1.48 -2.40
CA MET A 179 1.98 -1.16 -1.01
C MET A 179 3.43 -1.53 -0.68
N MET A 180 3.92 -2.66 -1.19
CA MET A 180 5.34 -3.04 -1.07
C MET A 180 6.24 -2.02 -1.77
N VAL A 181 5.91 -1.63 -3.00
CA VAL A 181 6.66 -0.61 -3.75
C VAL A 181 6.66 0.73 -3.01
N LEU A 182 5.54 1.11 -2.41
CA LEU A 182 5.40 2.36 -1.65
C LEU A 182 6.32 2.41 -0.43
N LEU A 183 6.39 1.33 0.36
CA LEU A 183 7.27 1.24 1.52
C LEU A 183 8.74 1.39 1.12
N LEU A 184 9.16 0.69 0.05
CA LEU A 184 10.51 0.80 -0.48
C LEU A 184 10.81 2.19 -1.03
N ARG A 185 9.90 2.79 -1.79
CA ARG A 185 10.04 4.16 -2.30
C ARG A 185 10.19 5.17 -1.16
N ASN A 186 9.44 5.04 -0.06
CA ASN A 186 9.59 5.95 1.07
C ASN A 186 10.93 5.79 1.76
N ALA A 187 11.43 4.57 1.92
CA ALA A 187 12.78 4.34 2.43
C ALA A 187 13.83 5.03 1.52
N SER A 188 13.64 4.97 0.20
CA SER A 188 14.58 5.53 -0.78
C SER A 188 14.72 7.06 -0.70
N MET A 189 13.74 7.78 -0.15
CA MET A 189 13.81 9.24 0.03
C MET A 189 14.90 9.66 1.03
N TYR A 190 15.37 8.72 1.85
CA TYR A 190 16.34 8.95 2.93
C TYR A 190 17.68 8.24 2.66
N VAL A 191 17.95 7.88 1.40
CA VAL A 191 19.25 7.39 0.96
C VAL A 191 20.15 8.60 0.69
N TRP A 192 21.31 8.63 1.36
CA TRP A 192 22.33 9.66 1.19
C TRP A 192 23.32 9.30 0.08
N ASP A 193 24.12 10.29 -0.32
CA ASP A 193 25.23 10.11 -1.25
C ASP A 193 26.13 8.94 -0.81
N GLY A 194 26.45 8.07 -1.76
CA GLY A 194 27.16 6.81 -1.48
C GLY A 194 26.26 5.61 -1.16
N GLY A 195 24.94 5.80 -1.07
CA GLY A 195 23.97 4.71 -0.86
C GLY A 195 23.82 4.31 0.61
N VAL A 196 24.07 5.25 1.53
CA VAL A 196 23.90 5.04 2.98
C VAL A 196 22.46 5.40 3.36
N LEU A 197 21.76 4.50 4.04
CA LEU A 197 20.39 4.72 4.48
C LEU A 197 20.37 5.35 5.88
N GLY A 198 19.70 6.50 6.01
CA GLY A 198 19.49 7.16 7.30
C GLY A 198 18.51 6.42 8.21
N HIS A 199 18.41 6.84 9.47
CA HIS A 199 17.48 6.26 10.45
C HIS A 199 16.03 6.30 9.95
N GLU A 200 15.61 7.43 9.38
CA GLU A 200 14.27 7.62 8.81
C GLU A 200 14.01 6.66 7.64
N GLY A 201 15.03 6.36 6.84
CA GLY A 201 14.95 5.37 5.77
C GLY A 201 14.72 3.96 6.30
N PHE A 202 15.42 3.60 7.38
CA PHE A 202 15.21 2.33 8.07
C PHE A 202 13.82 2.21 8.70
N ALA A 203 13.24 3.32 9.17
CA ALA A 203 11.87 3.36 9.67
C ALA A 203 10.81 2.99 8.61
N TRP A 204 11.17 2.98 7.32
CA TRP A 204 10.32 2.49 6.22
C TRP A 204 10.78 1.13 5.68
N LEU A 205 12.09 0.88 5.61
CA LEU A 205 12.63 -0.37 5.09
C LEU A 205 12.33 -1.57 6.02
N ARG A 206 12.38 -1.37 7.34
CA ARG A 206 12.03 -2.41 8.33
C ARG A 206 10.57 -2.86 8.18
N PRO A 207 9.57 -1.94 8.16
CA PRO A 207 8.19 -2.33 7.88
C PRO A 207 8.02 -2.97 6.49
N ALA A 208 8.79 -2.58 5.46
CA ALA A 208 8.75 -3.26 4.17
C ALA A 208 9.16 -4.74 4.30
N ARG A 209 10.27 -5.02 4.99
CA ARG A 209 10.72 -6.38 5.26
C ARG A 209 9.66 -7.16 6.04
N GLU A 210 9.14 -6.58 7.11
CA GLU A 210 8.15 -7.25 7.96
C GLU A 210 6.84 -7.54 7.20
N MET A 211 6.41 -6.61 6.35
CA MET A 211 5.29 -6.81 5.44
C MET A 211 5.54 -7.99 4.49
N SER A 212 6.77 -8.11 3.96
CA SER A 212 7.18 -9.25 3.13
C SER A 212 7.14 -10.58 3.88
N ARG A 213 7.56 -10.57 5.15
CA ARG A 213 7.50 -11.74 6.03
C ARG A 213 6.05 -12.19 6.22
N ILE A 214 5.12 -11.27 6.49
CA ILE A 214 3.69 -11.59 6.66
C ILE A 214 3.10 -12.14 5.34
N LEU A 215 3.38 -11.47 4.22
CA LEU A 215 2.77 -11.80 2.92
C LEU A 215 3.32 -13.08 2.29
N TYR A 216 4.64 -13.27 2.37
CA TYR A 216 5.34 -14.29 1.59
C TYR A 216 6.09 -15.30 2.48
N GLY A 217 6.24 -15.02 3.78
CA GLY A 217 7.10 -15.79 4.66
C GLY A 217 8.59 -15.54 4.42
N ASP A 218 8.93 -14.35 3.89
CA ASP A 218 10.30 -14.05 3.49
C ASP A 218 11.25 -13.92 4.69
N THR A 219 12.46 -14.46 4.53
CA THR A 219 13.65 -14.11 5.31
C THR A 219 14.29 -12.84 4.74
N VAL A 220 15.37 -12.31 5.34
CA VAL A 220 16.10 -11.17 4.71
C VAL A 220 16.63 -11.56 3.34
N ALA A 221 17.20 -12.76 3.21
CA ALA A 221 17.73 -13.25 1.94
C ALA A 221 16.64 -13.35 0.86
N SER A 222 15.50 -13.96 1.17
CA SER A 222 14.42 -14.10 0.17
C SER A 222 13.70 -12.77 -0.12
N PHE A 223 13.65 -11.85 0.85
CA PHE A 223 13.21 -10.47 0.61
C PHE A 223 14.15 -9.75 -0.37
N ALA A 224 15.46 -9.87 -0.17
CA ALA A 224 16.47 -9.30 -1.04
C ALA A 224 16.35 -9.84 -2.48
N GLU A 225 16.12 -11.14 -2.62
CA GLU A 225 15.90 -11.79 -3.91
C GLU A 225 14.59 -11.33 -4.57
N ARG A 226 13.46 -11.41 -3.85
CA ARG A 226 12.13 -11.07 -4.37
C ARG A 226 12.06 -9.63 -4.87
N PHE A 227 12.71 -8.71 -4.17
CA PHE A 227 12.69 -7.28 -4.49
C PHE A 227 14.00 -6.77 -5.11
N ALA A 228 14.89 -7.65 -5.56
CA ALA A 228 16.24 -7.28 -6.03
C ALA A 228 16.25 -6.10 -7.00
N SER A 229 15.41 -6.14 -8.03
CA SER A 229 15.33 -5.06 -9.04
C SER A 229 14.85 -3.73 -8.45
N ARG A 230 13.91 -3.77 -7.50
CA ARG A 230 13.39 -2.57 -6.82
C ARG A 230 14.38 -2.03 -5.82
N LEU A 231 15.07 -2.88 -5.08
CA LEU A 231 16.11 -2.48 -4.13
C LEU A 231 17.26 -1.76 -4.83
N VAL A 232 17.70 -2.26 -6.00
CA VAL A 232 18.70 -1.58 -6.83
C VAL A 232 18.18 -0.26 -7.37
N LEU A 233 16.97 -0.25 -7.94
CA LEU A 233 16.34 0.96 -8.47
C LEU A 233 16.24 2.07 -7.41
N TYR A 234 15.98 1.70 -6.16
CA TYR A 234 15.80 2.61 -5.04
C TYR A 234 17.07 2.86 -4.22
N GLY A 235 18.23 2.31 -4.62
CA GLY A 235 19.50 2.48 -3.90
C GLY A 235 19.50 1.88 -2.48
N LEU A 236 18.64 0.90 -2.23
CA LEU A 236 18.47 0.23 -0.94
C LEU A 236 19.26 -1.09 -0.85
N ASP A 237 19.83 -1.56 -1.96
CA ASP A 237 20.52 -2.83 -2.08
C ASP A 237 21.71 -2.94 -1.10
N LYS A 238 22.48 -1.85 -0.92
CA LYS A 238 23.59 -1.83 0.05
C LYS A 238 23.12 -2.02 1.49
N ALA A 239 22.04 -1.32 1.87
CA ALA A 239 21.47 -1.42 3.21
C ALA A 239 20.95 -2.84 3.48
N VAL A 240 20.26 -3.45 2.52
CA VAL A 240 19.74 -4.82 2.64
C VAL A 240 20.87 -5.85 2.68
N ARG A 241 21.92 -5.72 1.84
CA ARG A 241 23.08 -6.61 1.87
C ARG A 241 23.79 -6.59 3.23
N ARG A 242 23.88 -5.41 3.85
CA ARG A 242 24.44 -5.28 5.19
C ARG A 242 23.60 -6.05 6.22
N TRP A 243 22.27 -5.94 6.18
CA TRP A 243 21.40 -6.76 7.03
C TRP A 243 21.57 -8.26 6.81
N THR A 244 21.72 -8.70 5.56
CA THR A 244 21.96 -10.13 5.26
C THR A 244 23.22 -10.61 5.96
N LYS A 245 24.33 -9.87 5.84
CA LYS A 245 25.59 -10.20 6.51
C LYS A 245 25.50 -10.19 8.04
N GLU A 246 24.82 -9.19 8.59
CA GLU A 246 24.60 -9.07 10.03
C GLU A 246 23.78 -10.25 10.58
N GLU A 247 22.74 -10.72 9.85
CA GLU A 247 21.96 -11.91 10.25
C GLU A 247 22.71 -13.23 10.05
N GLU A 248 23.61 -13.30 9.07
CA GLU A 248 24.48 -14.46 8.82
C GLU A 248 25.69 -14.53 9.78
N GLY A 249 25.84 -13.55 10.69
CA GLY A 249 26.92 -13.49 11.68
C GLY A 249 28.25 -13.00 11.11
N GLU A 250 28.28 -12.53 9.87
CA GLU A 250 29.45 -11.94 9.21
C GLU A 250 29.58 -10.47 9.60
N SER A 251 30.10 -10.22 10.80
CA SER A 251 30.49 -8.86 11.23
C SER A 251 31.75 -8.43 10.46
N GLY A 252 31.61 -7.48 9.54
CA GLY A 252 32.72 -6.83 8.83
C GLY A 252 32.64 -5.32 8.91
#